data_AF-A0A511YSF7-F1
#
_entry.id   AF-A0A511YSF7-F1
#
_cell.length_a   1.000
_cell.length_b   1.000
_cell.length_c   1.000
_cell.angle_alpha   90.00
_cell.angle_beta   90.00
_cell.angle_gamma   90.00
#
_symmetry.space_group_name_H-M   'P 1'
#
loop_
_entity.id
_entity.type
_entity.pdbx_description
1 polymer ?
#
loop_
_entity_poly.entity_id
_entity_poly.type
_entity_poly.pdbx_seq_one_letter_code
_entity_poly.pdbx_strand_id
1 'polypeptide(L)' 'MMSRNYKFHHPEGLYFISFAVVGWLDVFIRNEYQEILLESIGFCQKNKGLEIHA' A
#
# COMPACT_ATOMS: atom_id res chain seq x y z
N MET A 1 -3.13 -20.92 13.39
CA MET A 1 -4.19 -20.35 12.55
C MET A 1 -3.61 -19.13 11.83
N MET A 2 -2.99 -19.31 10.66
CA MET A 2 -2.48 -18.17 9.89
C MET A 2 -3.63 -17.56 9.09
N SER A 3 -3.76 -16.24 9.19
CA SER A 3 -4.59 -15.43 8.30
C SER A 3 -4.30 -15.81 6.84
N ARG A 4 -5.34 -16.18 6.09
CA ARG A 4 -5.29 -16.29 4.61
C ARG A 4 -5.41 -14.92 3.93
N ASN A 5 -5.78 -13.89 4.69
CA ASN A 5 -5.94 -12.54 4.16
C ASN A 5 -4.55 -11.94 3.87
N TYR A 6 -4.47 -11.03 2.90
CA TYR A 6 -3.27 -10.30 2.48
C TYR A 6 -2.26 -11.06 1.60
N LYS A 7 -2.68 -12.13 0.93
CA LYS A 7 -1.83 -12.84 -0.05
C LYS A 7 -2.30 -12.60 -1.48
N PHE A 8 -1.37 -12.12 -2.31
CA PHE A 8 -1.54 -12.10 -3.76
C PHE A 8 -1.23 -13.51 -4.28
N HIS A 9 -2.29 -14.25 -4.64
CA HIS A 9 -2.15 -15.63 -5.12
C HIS A 9 -1.75 -15.70 -6.61
N HIS A 10 -2.14 -14.69 -7.38
CA HIS A 10 -1.77 -14.50 -8.78
C HIS A 10 -0.96 -13.20 -8.92
N PRO A 11 0.36 -13.26 -9.17
CA PRO A 11 1.21 -12.06 -9.23
C PRO A 11 0.77 -11.02 -10.26
N GLU A 12 0.24 -11.47 -11.39
CA GLU A 12 -0.26 -10.62 -12.50
C GLU A 12 -1.72 -10.19 -12.32
N GLY A 13 -2.33 -10.53 -11.18
CA GLY A 13 -3.74 -10.23 -10.92
C GLY A 13 -3.95 -8.75 -10.61
N LEU A 14 -5.08 -8.19 -11.07
CA LEU A 14 -5.54 -6.89 -10.62
C LEU A 14 -6.30 -7.05 -9.30
N TYR A 15 -5.86 -6.36 -8.26
CA TYR A 15 -6.45 -6.43 -6.93
C TYR A 15 -6.93 -5.07 -6.46
N PHE A 16 -8.12 -5.05 -5.89
CA PHE A 16 -8.56 -3.91 -5.08
C PHE A 16 -8.08 -4.10 -3.64
N ILE A 17 -7.37 -3.10 -3.11
CA ILE A 17 -6.88 -3.10 -1.73
C ILE A 17 -7.50 -1.94 -0.94
N SER A 18 -7.80 -2.19 0.32
CA SER A 18 -8.18 -1.16 1.29
C SER A 18 -7.39 -1.37 2.58
N PHE A 19 -7.00 -0.27 3.21
CA PHE A 19 -6.27 -0.28 4.47
C PHE A 19 -6.66 0.95 5.30
N ALA A 20 -6.46 0.85 6.62
CA ALA A 20 -6.81 1.90 7.57
C ALA A 20 -5.63 2.15 8.51
N VAL A 21 -5.59 3.35 9.09
CA VAL A 21 -4.57 3.71 10.07
C VAL A 21 -4.84 3.00 11.40
N VAL A 22 -3.79 2.44 12.00
CA VAL A 22 -3.88 1.79 13.31
C VAL A 22 -3.83 2.84 14.42
N GLY A 23 -4.64 2.68 15.46
CA GLY A 23 -4.58 3.52 16.65
C GLY A 23 -4.99 4.97 16.43
N TRP A 24 -5.74 5.26 15.35
CA TRP A 24 -6.22 6.61 15.03
C TRP A 24 -5.10 7.64 14.89
N LEU A 25 -3.93 7.20 14.42
CA LEU A 25 -2.81 8.10 14.14
C LEU A 25 -3.15 9.03 12.96
N ASP A 26 -2.70 10.28 13.05
CA ASP A 26 -2.97 11.32 12.06
C ASP A 26 -2.00 11.26 10.86
N VAL A 27 -1.89 10.08 10.24
CA VAL A 27 -0.96 9.81 9.13
C VAL A 27 -1.35 10.57 7.85
N PHE A 28 -2.65 10.75 7.62
CA PHE A 28 -3.16 11.43 6.42
C PHE A 28 -3.48 12.92 6.64
N ILE A 29 -3.15 13.47 7.82
CA ILE A 29 -3.36 14.90 8.09
C ILE A 29 -2.06 15.68 7.83
N ARG A 30 -0.91 15.08 8.15
CA ARG A 30 0.40 15.73 8.01
C ARG A 30 1.05 15.35 6.69
N ASN A 31 1.49 16.35 5.93
CA ASN A 31 2.14 16.14 4.63
C ASN A 31 3.41 15.30 4.74
N GLU A 32 4.21 15.48 5.79
CA GLU A 32 5.44 14.72 6.01
C GLU A 32 5.22 13.20 5.95
N TYR A 33 4.12 12.70 6.53
CA TYR A 33 3.79 11.27 6.51
C TYR A 33 3.20 10.81 5.17
N GLN A 34 2.44 11.67 4.50
CA GLN A 34 1.95 11.38 3.15
C GLN A 34 3.10 11.30 2.15
N GLU A 35 4.08 12.19 2.25
CA GLU A 35 5.28 12.19 1.40
C GLU A 35 6.06 10.89 1.55
N ILE A 36 6.29 10.41 2.78
CA ILE A 36 6.94 9.12 3.04
C ILE A 36 6.17 7.96 2.38
N LEU A 37 4.83 7.98 2.44
CA LEU A 37 4.00 6.96 1.79
C LEU A 37 4.15 7.01 0.26
N LEU A 38 4.12 8.21 -0.33
CA LEU A 38 4.28 8.42 -1.77
C LEU A 38 5.67 8.01 -2.25
N GLU A 39 6.73 8.31 -1.50
CA GLU A 39 8.09 7.88 -1.81
C GLU A 39 8.21 6.36 -1.77
N SER A 40 7.59 5.71 -0.77
CA SER A 40 7.57 4.25 -0.63
C SER A 40 6.84 3.60 -1.80
N ILE A 41 5.71 4.17 -2.24
CA ILE A 41 4.97 3.71 -3.41
C ILE A 41 5.82 3.89 -4.67
N GLY A 42 6.39 5.08 -4.88
CA GLY A 42 7.23 5.38 -6.04
C GLY A 42 8.46 4.46 -6.12
N PHE A 43 9.08 4.13 -4.98
CA PHE A 43 10.13 3.13 -4.90
C PHE A 43 9.64 1.76 -5.36
N CYS A 44 8.46 1.33 -4.92
CA CYS A 44 7.87 0.05 -5.32
C CYS A 44 7.50 0.01 -6.81
N GLN A 45 7.01 1.11 -7.38
CA GLN A 45 6.75 1.19 -8.83
C GLN A 45 8.05 1.03 -9.63
N LYS A 46 9.13 1.74 -9.24
CA LYS A 46 10.42 1.71 -9.94
C LYS A 46 11.19 0.40 -9.81
N ASN A 47 11.12 -0.25 -8.64
CA ASN A 47 12.02 -1.38 -8.31
C ASN A 47 11.30 -2.72 -8.18
N LYS A 48 9.98 -2.73 -7.97
CA LYS A 48 9.20 -3.95 -7.69
C LYS A 48 8.10 -4.21 -8.72
N GLY A 49 7.97 -3.38 -9.76
CA GLY A 49 6.93 -3.54 -10.78
C GLY A 49 5.52 -3.30 -10.26
N LEU A 50 5.36 -2.48 -9.20
CA LEU A 50 4.03 -2.14 -8.71
C LEU A 50 3.31 -1.24 -9.73
N GLU A 51 2.13 -1.68 -10.19
CA GLU A 51 1.24 -0.90 -11.05
C GLU A 51 0.00 -0.46 -10.25
N ILE A 52 -0.37 0.81 -10.36
CA ILE A 52 -1.51 1.39 -9.63
C ILE A 52 -2.48 2.00 -10.64
N HIS A 53 -3.75 1.63 -10.50
CA HIS A 53 -4.86 2.16 -11.28
C HIS A 53 -5.83 2.86 -10.33
N ALA A 54 -6.38 4.01 -10.72
CA ALA A 54 -7.28 4.86 -9.92
C ALA A 54 -8.53 5.23 -10.72
#